data_AF-A0A8H6RKI4-F1
#
_entry.id   AF-A0A8H6RKI4-F1
#
_cell.length_a   1.000
_cell.length_b   1.000
_cell.length_c   1.000
_cell.angle_alpha   90.00
_cell.angle_beta   90.00
_cell.angle_gamma   90.00
#
_symmetry.space_group_name_H-M   'P 1'
#
loop_
_entity.id
_entity.type
_entity.pdbx_description
1 polymer ?
#
loop_
_entity_poly.entity_id
_entity_poly.type
_entity_poly.pdbx_seq_one_letter_code
_entity_poly.pdbx_strand_id
1 'polypeptide(L)'
;MAAGKGMDAASYLKKHGWKGDGHSLDPSSRGIKKPLLVSKKVDVLGVGLNKHAAVSDQWWMRAFDQGLKDLGTGKTNALTNIREHGMFAGGLYGRFVKGEGVAGTFAEEISPKRKREDDVEDGVEVNKKQKVNAEHEEAQQLKRGVDGRVEAFVAEAQRRGLLDVGDKKPTRSDVSPVTVYGEAAVQLIFKQAGLSIEGNAAQSATKEQKYKREKQLRELKRAAKSFITFRLSNVERKQIEAYEASIKKARKSERKSKDAGRAAREAEKTAAKEAKALRKKEKREKKLAAREQDNEDSAYGTDEAKENIPAPKLAKYEAKAAAKGISVQQYIQNRERIKAAKGSQDSTTSSTPAPAFVVDTDGDAALNLVGAQLPPGEHVVDSECSIRFTVDPKVPVPLDPAIWDGIKVKTLPKSVREARRQWMENKREARNAGKTRKSADQSKGEKKLEKIEKLCVKILVESRKARGSGTVTIDGIEDVPLVKVEAKAEGPFSKEEMGLARTVARRVLKEQKRKAESNGKKKSRKEKTLA
;
A
#
# COMPACT_ATOMS: atom_id res chain seq x y z
N MET A 1 -14.76 13.02 -65.45
CA MET A 1 -14.43 12.54 -64.09
C MET A 1 -12.95 12.20 -64.04
N ALA A 2 -12.13 13.03 -63.39
CA ALA A 2 -10.69 12.78 -63.26
C ALA A 2 -10.44 12.14 -61.88
N ALA A 3 -10.07 10.86 -61.87
CA ALA A 3 -9.66 10.16 -60.66
C ALA A 3 -8.28 10.68 -60.24
N GLY A 4 -8.22 11.39 -59.12
CA GLY A 4 -6.96 11.85 -58.53
C GLY A 4 -6.07 10.65 -58.18
N LYS A 5 -4.90 10.56 -58.83
CA LYS A 5 -3.84 9.62 -58.46
C LYS A 5 -3.37 9.93 -57.03
N GLY A 6 -3.80 9.13 -56.06
CA GLY A 6 -3.23 9.13 -54.71
C GLY A 6 -1.73 8.82 -54.78
N MET A 7 -0.95 9.42 -53.87
CA MET A 7 0.50 9.23 -53.77
C MET A 7 0.85 7.74 -53.68
N ASP A 8 1.68 7.25 -54.61
CA ASP A 8 2.20 5.89 -54.57
C ASP A 8 3.25 5.76 -53.46
N ALA A 9 2.78 5.40 -52.26
CA ALA A 9 3.62 5.22 -51.08
C ALA A 9 4.71 4.16 -51.28
N ALA A 10 4.44 3.12 -52.07
CA ALA A 10 5.43 2.07 -52.33
C ALA A 10 6.60 2.60 -53.16
N SER A 11 6.30 3.41 -54.18
CA SER A 11 7.32 4.08 -54.98
C SER A 11 8.12 5.11 -54.18
N TYR A 12 7.46 5.84 -53.27
CA TYR A 12 8.13 6.80 -52.40
C TYR A 12 9.09 6.11 -51.41
N LEU A 13 8.64 5.05 -50.75
CA LEU A 13 9.47 4.30 -49.80
C LEU A 13 10.65 3.61 -50.49
N LYS A 14 10.46 3.09 -51.72
CA LYS A 14 11.56 2.54 -52.54
C LYS A 14 12.64 3.56 -52.83
N LYS A 15 12.28 4.83 -53.10
CA LYS A 15 13.24 5.94 -53.26
C LYS A 15 14.06 6.20 -51.99
N HIS A 16 13.48 5.95 -50.82
CA HIS A 16 14.14 6.08 -49.52
C HIS A 16 14.85 4.79 -49.04
N GLY A 17 15.13 3.86 -49.97
CA GLY A 17 15.93 2.66 -49.68
C GLY A 17 15.12 1.48 -49.15
N TRP A 18 13.78 1.55 -49.14
CA TRP A 18 12.96 0.41 -48.77
C TRP A 18 12.97 -0.65 -49.86
N LYS A 19 13.45 -1.86 -49.52
CA LYS A 19 13.58 -2.98 -50.46
C LYS A 19 12.26 -3.73 -50.71
N GLY A 20 11.16 -3.26 -50.14
CA GLY A 20 9.83 -3.87 -50.28
C GLY A 20 9.40 -4.70 -49.07
N ASP A 21 8.29 -5.41 -49.22
CA ASP A 21 7.64 -6.09 -48.12
C ASP A 21 8.57 -7.14 -47.46
N GLY A 22 8.55 -7.19 -46.13
CA GLY A 22 9.48 -8.01 -45.33
C GLY A 22 10.89 -7.45 -45.12
N HIS A 23 11.20 -6.24 -45.59
CA HIS A 23 12.48 -5.56 -45.30
C HIS A 23 12.25 -4.28 -44.49
N SER A 24 13.02 -4.09 -43.42
CA SER A 24 13.02 -2.84 -42.64
C SER A 24 13.66 -1.69 -43.43
N LEU A 25 13.26 -0.46 -43.13
CA LEU A 25 13.94 0.77 -43.61
C LEU A 25 15.33 1.02 -42.99
N ASP A 26 15.80 0.16 -42.08
CA ASP A 26 17.18 0.22 -41.58
C ASP A 26 18.17 -0.13 -42.70
N PRO A 27 19.22 0.68 -42.97
CA PRO A 27 20.29 0.33 -43.92
C PRO A 27 20.91 -1.05 -43.65
N SER A 28 20.87 -1.50 -42.40
CA SER A 28 21.42 -2.80 -41.97
C SER A 28 20.51 -4.00 -42.27
N SER A 29 19.34 -3.80 -42.90
CA SER A 29 18.43 -4.88 -43.34
C SER A 29 18.04 -5.87 -42.23
N ARG A 30 17.90 -5.41 -40.98
CA ARG A 30 17.63 -6.25 -39.80
C ARG A 30 16.17 -6.66 -39.61
N GLY A 31 15.27 -6.25 -40.51
CA GLY A 31 13.86 -6.62 -40.48
C GLY A 31 13.64 -8.11 -40.76
N ILE A 32 12.73 -8.73 -40.01
CA ILE A 32 12.38 -10.14 -40.19
C ILE A 32 11.37 -10.25 -41.32
N LYS A 33 11.70 -11.00 -42.38
CA LYS A 33 10.86 -11.19 -43.58
C LYS A 33 9.49 -11.83 -43.30
N LYS A 34 9.38 -12.60 -42.21
CA LYS A 34 8.14 -13.22 -41.76
C LYS A 34 7.86 -12.75 -40.32
N PRO A 35 6.67 -12.21 -40.00
CA PRO A 35 6.34 -11.90 -38.62
C PRO A 35 6.48 -13.17 -37.78
N LEU A 36 7.14 -13.06 -36.62
CA LEU A 36 7.26 -14.17 -35.68
C LEU A 36 5.87 -14.53 -35.16
N LEU A 37 5.26 -15.56 -35.73
CA LEU A 37 4.06 -16.19 -35.21
C LEU A 37 4.44 -16.98 -33.96
N VAL A 38 4.48 -16.31 -32.81
CA VAL A 38 4.63 -17.00 -31.53
C VAL A 38 3.30 -17.69 -31.22
N SER A 39 3.27 -19.03 -31.31
CA SER A 39 2.10 -19.80 -30.91
C SER A 39 1.81 -19.54 -29.43
N LYS A 40 0.62 -19.04 -29.09
CA LYS A 40 0.14 -18.99 -27.70
C LYS A 40 -0.04 -20.43 -27.20
N LYS A 41 1.01 -21.00 -26.62
CA LYS A 41 0.93 -22.27 -25.89
C LYS A 41 0.41 -21.97 -24.49
N VAL A 42 -0.75 -22.53 -24.14
CA VAL A 42 -1.39 -22.35 -22.82
C VAL A 42 -0.76 -23.33 -21.82
N ASP A 43 0.56 -23.28 -21.68
CA ASP A 43 1.28 -24.03 -20.64
C ASP A 43 1.73 -23.06 -19.54
N VAL A 44 1.73 -23.55 -18.29
CA VAL A 44 2.04 -22.81 -17.04
C VAL A 44 3.48 -22.25 -17.00
N LEU A 45 4.28 -22.48 -18.04
CA LEU A 45 5.67 -22.05 -18.16
C LEU A 45 5.92 -21.14 -19.38
N GLY A 46 4.89 -20.78 -20.15
CA GLY A 46 5.01 -19.95 -21.35
C GLY A 46 5.01 -18.44 -21.09
N VAL A 47 5.72 -17.70 -21.94
CA VAL A 47 5.76 -16.23 -21.96
C VAL A 47 4.36 -15.69 -22.33
N GLY A 48 3.52 -15.50 -21.33
CA GLY A 48 2.11 -15.08 -21.49
C GLY A 48 1.24 -15.20 -20.24
N LEU A 49 1.82 -15.55 -19.10
CA LEU A 49 1.12 -15.83 -17.84
C LEU A 49 0.70 -14.59 -17.04
N ASN A 50 0.42 -13.48 -17.71
CA ASN A 50 -0.37 -12.41 -17.11
C ASN A 50 -1.77 -12.47 -17.72
N LYS A 51 -2.64 -13.35 -17.20
CA LYS A 51 -4.10 -13.25 -17.40
C LYS A 51 -4.63 -11.86 -17.01
N HIS A 52 -3.88 -11.15 -16.18
CA HIS A 52 -4.13 -9.77 -15.78
C HIS A 52 -3.50 -8.71 -16.68
N ALA A 53 -2.63 -9.04 -17.65
CA ALA A 53 -2.06 -8.04 -18.56
C ALA A 53 -3.10 -7.53 -19.56
N ALA A 54 -3.89 -8.43 -20.15
CA ALA A 54 -5.00 -8.02 -21.02
C ALA A 54 -6.09 -7.23 -20.25
N VAL A 55 -6.28 -7.53 -18.96
CA VAL A 55 -7.22 -6.80 -18.08
C VAL A 55 -6.62 -5.49 -17.58
N SER A 56 -5.30 -5.43 -17.36
CA SER A 56 -4.59 -4.20 -16.98
C SER A 56 -4.42 -3.26 -18.15
N ASP A 57 -4.37 -3.75 -19.40
CA ASP A 57 -4.25 -2.92 -20.61
C ASP A 57 -5.60 -2.34 -21.03
N GLN A 58 -6.72 -2.92 -20.61
CA GLN A 58 -8.08 -2.40 -20.85
C GLN A 58 -8.58 -1.45 -19.75
N TRP A 59 -7.68 -0.97 -18.89
CA TRP A 59 -8.04 0.00 -17.85
C TRP A 59 -8.55 1.32 -18.42
N TRP A 60 -8.03 1.75 -19.57
CA TRP A 60 -8.44 2.98 -20.25
C TRP A 60 -9.82 2.85 -20.89
N MET A 61 -10.17 1.69 -21.46
CA MET A 61 -11.52 1.40 -21.98
C MET A 61 -12.55 1.46 -20.86
N ARG A 62 -12.23 0.87 -19.69
CA ARG A 62 -13.12 0.95 -18.52
C ARG A 62 -13.22 2.37 -17.96
N ALA A 63 -12.13 3.12 -17.92
CA ALA A 63 -12.16 4.53 -17.49
C ALA A 63 -12.97 5.42 -18.45
N PHE A 64 -12.89 5.15 -19.76
CA PHE A 64 -13.65 5.85 -20.80
C PHE A 64 -15.14 5.49 -20.75
N ASP A 65 -15.49 4.20 -20.63
CA ASP A 65 -16.88 3.74 -20.47
C ASP A 65 -17.51 4.27 -19.19
N GLN A 66 -16.75 4.34 -18.09
CA GLN A 66 -17.20 4.96 -16.84
C GLN A 66 -17.44 6.47 -17.06
N GLY A 67 -16.51 7.14 -17.76
CA GLY A 67 -16.63 8.54 -18.13
C GLY A 67 -17.89 8.86 -18.94
N LEU A 68 -18.24 7.98 -19.88
CA LEU A 68 -19.47 8.06 -20.68
C LEU A 68 -20.73 7.77 -19.86
N LYS A 69 -20.67 6.80 -18.93
CA LYS A 69 -21.83 6.42 -18.09
C LYS A 69 -22.24 7.51 -17.10
N ASP A 70 -21.29 8.27 -16.55
CA ASP A 70 -21.67 9.37 -15.66
C ASP A 70 -21.92 10.70 -16.40
N LEU A 71 -21.73 10.74 -17.72
CA LEU A 71 -22.07 11.87 -18.59
C LEU A 71 -23.59 12.05 -18.63
N GLY A 72 -24.09 13.12 -18.02
CA GLY A 72 -25.52 13.42 -17.87
C GLY A 72 -26.13 13.09 -16.50
N THR A 73 -25.37 12.49 -15.57
CA THR A 73 -25.85 12.17 -14.21
C THR A 73 -25.55 13.25 -13.15
N GLY A 74 -25.02 14.40 -13.56
CA GLY A 74 -24.68 15.52 -12.66
C GLY A 74 -23.46 15.29 -11.76
N LYS A 75 -22.73 14.18 -11.93
CA LYS A 75 -21.50 13.88 -11.18
C LYS A 75 -20.29 14.51 -11.91
N THR A 76 -19.39 15.11 -11.15
CA THR A 76 -18.18 15.76 -11.67
C THR A 76 -17.18 14.71 -12.19
N ASN A 77 -17.10 14.61 -13.52
CA ASN A 77 -16.29 13.60 -14.21
C ASN A 77 -15.06 14.22 -14.89
N ALA A 78 -14.11 13.38 -15.31
CA ALA A 78 -12.91 13.82 -16.01
C ALA A 78 -13.24 14.66 -17.27
N LEU A 79 -14.36 14.37 -17.94
CA LEU A 79 -14.85 15.11 -19.11
C LEU A 79 -15.49 16.46 -18.76
N THR A 80 -16.14 16.60 -17.60
CA THR A 80 -16.65 17.91 -17.14
C THR A 80 -15.48 18.79 -16.69
N ASN A 81 -14.47 18.22 -16.04
CA ASN A 81 -13.21 18.92 -15.72
C ASN A 81 -12.45 19.36 -16.99
N ILE A 82 -12.48 18.61 -18.09
CA ILE A 82 -11.88 19.04 -19.38
C ILE A 82 -12.67 20.21 -19.97
N ARG A 83 -14.01 20.18 -19.87
CA ARG A 83 -14.87 21.26 -20.36
C ARG A 83 -14.69 22.56 -19.58
N GLU A 84 -14.51 22.47 -18.26
CA GLU A 84 -14.39 23.64 -17.37
C GLU A 84 -12.95 24.16 -17.24
N HIS A 85 -11.95 23.27 -17.24
CA HIS A 85 -10.55 23.63 -16.96
C HIS A 85 -9.58 23.35 -18.11
N GLY A 86 -10.09 22.94 -19.27
CA GLY A 86 -9.31 22.67 -20.48
C GLY A 86 -8.65 21.27 -20.50
N MET A 87 -8.14 20.88 -21.68
CA MET A 87 -7.64 19.53 -21.98
C MET A 87 -6.54 19.02 -21.01
N PHE A 88 -5.78 19.94 -20.39
CA PHE A 88 -4.72 19.60 -19.44
C PHE A 88 -5.22 19.19 -18.05
N ALA A 89 -6.47 19.53 -17.69
CA ALA A 89 -7.08 19.17 -16.41
C ALA A 89 -7.73 17.77 -16.40
N GLY A 90 -7.91 17.17 -17.58
CA GLY A 90 -8.60 15.90 -17.79
C GLY A 90 -7.85 14.61 -17.45
N GLY A 91 -6.75 14.69 -16.70
CA GLY A 91 -5.92 13.54 -16.42
C GLY A 91 -5.23 12.99 -17.68
N LEU A 92 -5.80 11.96 -18.31
CA LEU A 92 -5.17 11.16 -19.37
C LEU A 92 -4.66 12.00 -20.55
N TYR A 93 -5.45 13.00 -20.98
CA TYR A 93 -5.14 13.87 -22.11
C TYR A 93 -4.12 14.97 -21.81
N GLY A 94 -3.88 15.30 -20.53
CA GLY A 94 -2.91 16.33 -20.14
C GLY A 94 -1.44 15.87 -20.20
N ARG A 95 -1.19 14.57 -20.42
CA ARG A 95 0.15 13.98 -20.52
C ARG A 95 0.62 13.80 -21.97
N PHE A 96 -0.26 13.99 -22.94
CA PHE A 96 0.11 14.02 -24.35
C PHE A 96 0.63 15.43 -24.66
N VAL A 97 1.93 15.53 -24.88
CA VAL A 97 2.54 16.74 -25.45
C VAL A 97 2.21 16.71 -26.94
N LYS A 98 1.53 17.74 -27.44
CA LYS A 98 1.38 17.92 -28.89
C LYS A 98 2.79 18.11 -29.45
N GLY A 99 3.30 17.09 -30.16
CA GLY A 99 4.59 17.18 -30.83
C GLY A 99 4.60 18.32 -31.84
N GLU A 100 5.78 18.81 -32.18
CA GLU A 100 5.99 19.77 -33.26
C GLU A 100 5.29 19.26 -34.52
N GLY A 101 4.36 20.05 -35.04
CA GLY A 101 3.64 19.68 -36.25
C GLY A 101 4.62 19.73 -37.41
N VAL A 102 4.95 18.58 -38.00
CA VAL A 102 5.68 18.56 -39.27
C VAL A 102 4.77 19.22 -40.29
N ALA A 103 5.18 20.39 -40.78
CA ALA A 103 4.46 21.12 -41.82
C ALA A 103 4.30 20.18 -43.03
N GLY A 104 3.05 19.81 -43.32
CA GLY A 104 2.76 19.04 -44.52
C GLY A 104 3.13 19.85 -45.76
N THR A 105 3.64 19.20 -46.79
CA THR A 105 4.00 19.79 -48.09
C THR A 105 2.79 20.21 -48.94
N PHE A 106 1.62 20.41 -48.33
CA PHE A 106 0.46 20.97 -49.01
C PHE A 106 0.51 22.48 -48.85
N ALA A 107 0.56 23.19 -49.98
CA ALA A 107 0.59 24.65 -50.01
C ALA A 107 -0.54 25.23 -49.15
N GLU A 108 -0.16 26.13 -48.26
CA GLU A 108 -1.00 26.77 -47.27
C GLU A 108 -1.86 27.84 -47.97
N GLU A 109 -3.04 27.46 -48.47
CA GLU A 109 -4.09 28.44 -48.76
C GLU A 109 -4.68 28.92 -47.42
N ILE A 110 -4.29 30.14 -47.07
CA ILE A 110 -4.71 30.88 -45.89
C ILE A 110 -6.23 31.07 -45.96
N SER A 111 -6.97 30.24 -45.23
CA SER A 111 -8.38 30.52 -44.93
C SER A 111 -8.45 31.45 -43.70
N PRO A 112 -9.08 32.63 -43.80
CA PRO A 112 -9.16 33.55 -42.68
C PRO A 112 -10.12 33.00 -41.62
N LYS A 113 -9.59 32.76 -40.42
CA LYS A 113 -10.38 32.52 -39.21
C LYS A 113 -11.33 33.70 -39.00
N ARG A 114 -12.64 33.41 -39.07
CA ARG A 114 -13.71 34.31 -38.67
C ARG A 114 -13.47 34.80 -37.24
N LYS A 115 -13.22 36.10 -37.10
CA LYS A 115 -13.35 36.82 -35.83
C LYS A 115 -14.83 36.82 -35.46
N ARG A 116 -15.16 36.27 -34.29
CA ARG A 116 -16.34 36.73 -33.56
C ARG A 116 -15.92 38.01 -32.87
N GLU A 117 -16.54 39.10 -33.27
CA GLU A 117 -16.52 40.38 -32.57
C GLU A 117 -17.43 40.20 -31.36
N ASP A 118 -16.84 40.16 -30.17
CA ASP A 118 -17.44 40.39 -28.83
C ASP A 118 -16.47 39.77 -27.80
N ASP A 119 -15.41 40.50 -27.46
CA ASP A 119 -14.59 40.36 -26.22
C ASP A 119 -13.37 41.29 -26.34
N VAL A 120 -13.61 42.60 -26.20
CA VAL A 120 -12.56 43.61 -26.05
C VAL A 120 -12.29 43.79 -24.56
N GLU A 121 -11.64 42.81 -23.91
CA GLU A 121 -11.00 43.02 -22.59
C GLU A 121 -10.11 41.84 -22.13
N ASP A 122 -9.15 41.34 -22.93
CA ASP A 122 -8.17 40.38 -22.37
C ASP A 122 -6.81 40.24 -23.11
N GLY A 123 -6.31 41.32 -23.70
CA GLY A 123 -5.04 41.32 -24.46
C GLY A 123 -3.75 41.31 -23.60
N VAL A 124 -3.84 41.56 -22.29
CA VAL A 124 -2.66 41.79 -21.43
C VAL A 124 -2.24 40.51 -20.67
N GLU A 125 -3.17 39.60 -20.36
CA GLU A 125 -2.86 38.41 -19.56
C GLU A 125 -2.10 37.32 -20.32
N VAL A 126 -2.33 37.17 -21.63
CA VAL A 126 -1.75 36.08 -22.41
C VAL A 126 -0.23 36.25 -22.55
N ASN A 127 0.25 37.49 -22.76
CA ASN A 127 1.68 37.81 -22.82
C ASN A 127 2.39 37.60 -21.47
N LYS A 128 1.69 37.87 -20.35
CA LYS A 128 2.26 37.69 -19.01
C LYS A 128 2.47 36.20 -18.66
N LYS A 129 1.55 35.32 -19.07
CA LYS A 129 1.66 33.86 -18.84
C LYS A 129 2.81 33.25 -19.66
N GLN A 130 3.03 33.69 -20.90
CA GLN A 130 4.16 33.23 -21.72
C GLN A 130 5.51 33.67 -21.15
N LYS A 131 5.63 34.93 -20.71
CA LYS A 131 6.88 35.45 -20.11
C LYS A 131 7.28 34.71 -18.82
N VAL A 132 6.32 34.39 -17.94
CA VAL A 132 6.59 33.67 -16.69
C VAL A 132 7.09 32.24 -16.94
N ASN A 133 6.60 31.58 -17.99
CA ASN A 133 7.06 30.24 -18.35
C ASN A 133 8.50 30.26 -18.87
N ALA A 134 8.87 31.24 -19.69
CA ALA A 134 10.23 31.40 -20.21
C ALA A 134 11.25 31.67 -19.08
N GLU A 135 10.94 32.59 -18.16
CA GLU A 135 11.80 32.88 -17.00
C GLU A 135 11.98 31.65 -16.09
N HIS A 136 10.93 30.83 -15.96
CA HIS A 136 10.98 29.59 -15.17
C HIS A 136 11.84 28.50 -15.84
N GLU A 137 11.80 28.39 -17.17
CA GLU A 137 12.66 27.48 -17.93
C GLU A 137 14.13 27.90 -17.88
N GLU A 138 14.42 29.19 -18.03
CA GLU A 138 15.77 29.74 -17.91
C GLU A 138 16.36 29.45 -16.53
N ALA A 139 15.61 29.75 -15.46
CA ALA A 139 16.03 29.44 -14.10
C ALA A 139 16.22 27.93 -13.85
N GLN A 140 15.41 27.09 -14.51
CA GLN A 140 15.58 25.64 -14.47
C GLN A 140 16.89 25.21 -15.15
N GLN A 141 17.20 25.76 -16.32
CA GLN A 141 18.44 25.46 -17.05
C GLN A 141 19.68 25.90 -16.26
N LEU A 142 19.67 27.12 -15.71
CA LEU A 142 20.70 27.63 -14.82
C LEU A 142 20.95 26.69 -13.63
N LYS A 143 19.88 26.27 -12.97
CA LYS A 143 19.98 25.32 -11.85
C LYS A 143 20.56 23.97 -12.28
N ARG A 144 20.12 23.42 -13.42
CA ARG A 144 20.68 22.15 -13.95
C ARG A 144 22.17 22.30 -14.26
N GLY A 145 22.59 23.45 -14.78
CA GLY A 145 24.00 23.77 -15.00
C GLY A 145 24.81 23.79 -13.70
N VAL A 146 24.28 24.42 -12.65
CA VAL A 146 24.91 24.42 -11.32
C VAL A 146 24.99 23.02 -10.75
N ASP A 147 23.89 22.28 -10.75
CA ASP A 147 23.84 20.90 -10.22
C ASP A 147 24.81 19.98 -11.00
N GLY A 148 24.91 20.13 -12.32
CA GLY A 148 25.88 19.40 -13.15
C GLY A 148 27.33 19.69 -12.78
N ARG A 149 27.68 20.96 -12.54
CA ARG A 149 29.02 21.35 -12.07
C ARG A 149 29.31 20.81 -10.66
N VAL A 150 28.32 20.78 -9.77
CA VAL A 150 28.44 20.16 -8.44
C VAL A 150 28.73 18.65 -8.56
N GLU A 151 28.05 17.93 -9.46
CA GLU A 151 28.36 16.52 -9.69
C GLU A 151 29.76 16.32 -10.29
N ALA A 152 30.28 17.26 -11.08
CA ALA A 152 31.67 17.21 -11.54
C ALA A 152 32.68 17.28 -10.37
N PHE A 153 32.42 18.07 -9.32
CA PHE A 153 33.22 18.06 -8.08
C PHE A 153 33.16 16.71 -7.35
N VAL A 154 32.00 16.04 -7.35
CA VAL A 154 31.86 14.71 -6.77
C VAL A 154 32.64 13.67 -7.57
N ALA A 155 32.57 13.73 -8.90
CA ALA A 155 33.33 12.85 -9.78
C ALA A 155 34.84 13.06 -9.60
N GLU A 156 35.29 14.31 -9.43
CA GLU A 156 36.69 14.63 -9.16
C GLU A 156 37.16 14.08 -7.79
N ALA A 157 36.34 14.22 -6.74
CA ALA A 157 36.63 13.64 -5.44
C ALA A 157 36.69 12.10 -5.47
N GLN A 158 35.84 11.45 -6.28
CA GLN A 158 35.89 10.00 -6.52
C GLN A 158 37.16 9.58 -7.27
N ARG A 159 37.55 10.32 -8.32
CA ARG A 159 38.78 10.07 -9.08
C ARG A 159 40.03 10.12 -8.19
N ARG A 160 40.02 11.00 -7.19
CA ARG A 160 41.11 11.13 -6.20
C ARG A 160 41.03 10.16 -5.02
N GLY A 161 40.04 9.26 -4.99
CA GLY A 161 39.85 8.31 -3.90
C GLY A 161 39.40 8.94 -2.57
N LEU A 162 38.99 10.21 -2.57
CA LEU A 162 38.53 10.92 -1.36
C LEU A 162 37.10 10.53 -0.97
N LEU A 163 36.31 10.06 -1.94
CA LEU A 163 34.94 9.61 -1.74
C LEU A 163 34.70 8.25 -2.41
N ASP A 164 34.25 7.28 -1.62
CA ASP A 164 33.73 6.00 -2.10
C ASP A 164 32.20 6.05 -2.16
N VAL A 165 31.64 6.08 -3.37
CA VAL A 165 30.20 6.08 -3.65
C VAL A 165 29.73 4.70 -4.15
N GLY A 166 30.40 3.63 -3.70
CA GLY A 166 30.14 2.25 -4.10
C GLY A 166 30.44 2.01 -5.59
N ASP A 167 29.94 0.89 -6.13
CA ASP A 167 30.23 0.43 -7.50
C ASP A 167 29.71 1.33 -8.64
N LYS A 168 29.19 2.52 -8.31
CA LYS A 168 28.77 3.49 -9.31
C LYS A 168 30.01 4.15 -9.89
N LYS A 169 30.36 3.74 -11.10
CA LYS A 169 31.36 4.43 -11.91
C LYS A 169 31.06 5.93 -11.95
N PRO A 170 32.08 6.80 -11.81
CA PRO A 170 31.88 8.24 -11.92
C PRO A 170 31.23 8.53 -13.27
N THR A 171 30.12 9.27 -13.25
CA THR A 171 29.54 9.82 -14.49
C THR A 171 30.60 10.67 -15.16
N ARG A 172 30.94 10.37 -16.41
CA ARG A 172 31.88 11.18 -17.20
C ARG A 172 31.29 12.59 -17.30
N SER A 173 31.89 13.54 -16.58
CA SER A 173 31.68 14.96 -16.84
C SER A 173 32.67 15.39 -17.91
N ASP A 174 32.18 16.09 -18.93
CA ASP A 174 33.01 16.57 -20.05
C ASP A 174 34.02 17.64 -19.61
N VAL A 175 33.75 18.31 -18.47
CA VAL A 175 34.58 19.39 -17.96
C VAL A 175 35.05 19.07 -16.53
N SER A 176 36.36 19.09 -16.30
CA SER A 176 36.94 18.91 -14.96
C SER A 176 36.81 20.20 -14.14
N PRO A 177 36.41 20.13 -12.86
CA PRO A 177 36.40 21.30 -11.98
C PRO A 177 37.79 21.94 -11.82
N VAL A 178 38.85 21.14 -11.95
CA VAL A 178 40.25 21.60 -11.84
C VAL A 178 40.59 22.54 -12.98
N THR A 179 40.16 22.23 -14.21
CA THR A 179 40.44 23.06 -15.38
C THR A 179 39.64 24.36 -15.38
N VAL A 180 38.44 24.36 -14.78
CA VAL A 180 37.55 25.54 -14.73
C VAL A 180 37.87 26.48 -13.57
N TYR A 181 38.13 25.93 -12.39
CA TYR A 181 38.24 26.70 -11.16
C TYR A 181 39.66 26.75 -10.56
N GLY A 182 40.57 25.94 -11.10
CA GLY A 182 41.92 25.78 -10.57
C GLY A 182 42.00 24.81 -9.40
N GLU A 183 43.17 24.20 -9.24
CA GLU A 183 43.45 23.18 -8.22
C GLU A 183 43.24 23.70 -6.79
N ALA A 184 43.69 24.93 -6.50
CA ALA A 184 43.57 25.53 -5.18
C ALA A 184 42.10 25.69 -4.72
N ALA A 185 41.20 26.05 -5.65
CA ALA A 185 39.78 26.19 -5.34
C ALA A 185 39.13 24.83 -5.05
N VAL A 186 39.49 23.80 -5.83
CA VAL A 186 39.01 22.43 -5.63
C VAL A 186 39.45 21.90 -4.25
N GLN A 187 40.72 22.11 -3.89
CA GLN A 187 41.24 21.70 -2.58
C GLN A 187 40.56 22.43 -1.42
N LEU A 188 40.29 23.73 -1.56
CA LEU A 188 39.56 24.51 -0.55
C LEU A 188 38.15 23.94 -0.29
N ILE A 189 37.43 23.59 -1.37
CA ILE A 189 36.09 23.00 -1.29
C ILE A 189 36.15 21.62 -0.63
N PHE A 190 37.14 20.80 -0.97
CA PHE A 190 37.33 19.48 -0.36
C PHE A 190 37.66 19.59 1.13
N LYS A 191 38.54 20.53 1.51
CA LYS A 191 38.84 20.84 2.90
C LYS A 191 37.60 21.31 3.67
N GLN A 192 36.80 22.19 3.08
CA GLN A 192 35.54 22.65 3.68
C GLN A 192 34.52 21.51 3.86
N ALA A 193 34.54 20.52 2.97
CA ALA A 193 33.71 19.32 3.04
C ALA A 193 34.25 18.25 4.02
N GLY A 194 35.42 18.48 4.63
CA GLY A 194 36.08 17.51 5.50
C GLY A 194 36.66 16.30 4.75
N LEU A 195 37.08 16.52 3.50
CA LEU A 195 37.80 15.56 2.66
C LEU A 195 39.28 15.96 2.65
N SER A 196 40.06 15.35 3.53
CA SER A 196 41.52 15.49 3.56
C SER A 196 42.18 14.33 2.83
N ILE A 197 43.25 14.63 2.09
CA ILE A 197 44.03 13.66 1.29
C ILE A 197 44.81 12.68 2.20
N GLU A 198 45.06 13.04 3.45
CA GLU A 198 45.99 12.33 4.36
C GLU A 198 45.38 11.11 5.09
N GLY A 199 44.15 10.70 4.78
CA GLY A 199 43.49 9.60 5.47
C GLY A 199 43.18 8.43 4.54
N ASN A 200 43.96 7.34 4.62
CA ASN A 200 43.65 6.07 3.98
C ASN A 200 42.22 5.61 4.36
N ALA A 201 41.29 5.69 3.42
CA ALA A 201 39.90 5.30 3.60
C ALA A 201 39.78 3.77 3.63
N ALA A 202 40.03 3.17 4.79
CA ALA A 202 39.83 1.74 5.00
C ALA A 202 38.36 1.33 4.72
N GLN A 203 38.22 0.28 3.92
CA GLN A 203 36.99 -0.27 3.35
C GLN A 203 36.17 -1.07 4.38
N SER A 204 35.61 -0.45 5.42
CA SER A 204 34.78 -1.17 6.39
C SER A 204 33.28 -0.96 6.14
N ALA A 205 32.56 -2.06 5.91
CA ALA A 205 31.14 -2.10 5.54
C ALA A 205 30.16 -1.81 6.70
N THR A 206 30.59 -1.05 7.72
CA THR A 206 29.72 -0.75 8.87
C THR A 206 28.70 0.34 8.53
N LYS A 207 27.46 0.20 9.05
CA LYS A 207 26.38 1.18 8.85
C LYS A 207 26.77 2.61 9.27
N GLU A 208 27.63 2.74 10.28
CA GLU A 208 28.13 4.02 10.76
C GLU A 208 29.08 4.69 9.76
N GLN A 209 29.97 3.92 9.12
CA GLN A 209 30.84 4.44 8.07
C GLN A 209 30.04 4.85 6.83
N LYS A 210 29.01 4.09 6.45
CA LYS A 210 28.07 4.50 5.37
C LYS A 210 27.42 5.85 5.66
N TYR A 211 26.97 6.07 6.90
CA TYR A 211 26.39 7.36 7.31
C TYR A 211 27.41 8.50 7.26
N LYS A 212 28.66 8.27 7.71
CA LYS A 212 29.75 9.26 7.63
C LYS A 212 30.07 9.63 6.18
N ARG A 213 30.16 8.65 5.27
CA ARG A 213 30.38 8.89 3.83
C ARG A 213 29.23 9.67 3.20
N GLU A 214 27.98 9.30 3.49
CA GLU A 214 26.81 10.02 2.99
C GLU A 214 26.74 11.45 3.55
N LYS A 215 27.26 11.67 4.76
CA LYS A 215 27.42 13.01 5.34
C LYS A 215 28.50 13.81 4.59
N GLN A 216 29.68 13.24 4.37
CA GLN A 216 30.75 13.89 3.60
C GLN A 216 30.31 14.24 2.17
N LEU A 217 29.60 13.34 1.49
CA LEU A 217 29.03 13.60 0.17
C LEU A 217 28.04 14.78 0.20
N ARG A 218 27.20 14.88 1.23
CA ARG A 218 26.27 16.00 1.41
C ARG A 218 26.99 17.32 1.67
N GLU A 219 28.01 17.31 2.52
CA GLU A 219 28.82 18.51 2.79
C GLU A 219 29.60 18.94 1.54
N LEU A 220 30.14 18.00 0.76
CA LEU A 220 30.80 18.30 -0.51
C LEU A 220 29.83 18.96 -1.49
N LYS A 221 28.65 18.38 -1.71
CA LYS A 221 27.63 18.97 -2.58
C LYS A 221 27.22 20.36 -2.10
N ARG A 222 27.13 20.57 -0.79
CA ARG A 222 26.80 21.87 -0.19
C ARG A 222 27.90 22.90 -0.42
N ALA A 223 29.14 22.55 -0.14
CA ALA A 223 30.30 23.43 -0.31
C ALA A 223 30.51 23.79 -1.78
N ALA A 224 30.50 22.80 -2.67
CA ALA A 224 30.60 23.02 -4.12
C ALA A 224 29.44 23.89 -4.64
N LYS A 225 28.20 23.63 -4.22
CA LYS A 225 27.05 24.46 -4.61
C LYS A 225 27.22 25.89 -4.12
N SER A 226 27.60 26.11 -2.86
CA SER A 226 27.82 27.47 -2.35
C SER A 226 28.91 28.22 -3.11
N PHE A 227 30.01 27.54 -3.47
CA PHE A 227 31.09 28.14 -4.23
C PHE A 227 30.65 28.51 -5.65
N ILE A 228 29.97 27.59 -6.36
CA ILE A 228 29.48 27.84 -7.72
C ILE A 228 28.44 28.96 -7.72
N THR A 229 27.48 28.93 -6.79
CA THR A 229 26.48 29.99 -6.66
C THR A 229 27.13 31.34 -6.32
N PHE A 230 28.20 31.36 -5.52
CA PHE A 230 28.97 32.57 -5.24
C PHE A 230 29.74 33.13 -6.45
N ARG A 231 29.93 32.35 -7.51
CA ARG A 231 30.54 32.84 -8.77
C ARG A 231 29.50 33.36 -9.77
N LEU A 232 28.23 33.02 -9.60
CA LEU A 232 27.14 33.52 -10.44
C LEU A 232 26.85 35.00 -10.16
N SER A 233 26.30 35.68 -11.16
CA SER A 233 25.79 37.05 -11.03
C SER A 233 24.63 37.12 -10.04
N ASN A 234 24.39 38.29 -9.45
CA ASN A 234 23.29 38.49 -8.50
C ASN A 234 21.91 38.22 -9.11
N VAL A 235 21.76 38.43 -10.43
CA VAL A 235 20.52 38.17 -11.17
C VAL A 235 20.26 36.67 -11.25
N GLU A 236 21.25 35.89 -11.69
CA GLU A 236 21.16 34.43 -11.79
C GLU A 236 20.91 33.77 -10.42
N ARG A 237 21.53 34.29 -9.36
CA ARG A 237 21.28 33.80 -7.98
C ARG A 237 19.82 33.97 -7.58
N LYS A 238 19.26 35.16 -7.82
CA LYS A 238 17.84 35.46 -7.52
C LYS A 238 16.90 34.59 -8.34
N GLN A 239 17.20 34.35 -9.62
CA GLN A 239 16.43 33.45 -10.48
C GLN A 239 16.42 32.01 -9.94
N ILE A 240 17.58 31.47 -9.57
CA ILE A 240 17.70 30.12 -8.98
C ILE A 240 16.94 30.05 -7.64
N GLU A 241 17.07 31.06 -6.78
CA GLU A 241 16.40 31.09 -5.49
C GLU A 241 14.87 31.15 -5.64
N ALA A 242 14.35 31.99 -6.54
CA ALA A 242 12.94 32.09 -6.85
C ALA A 242 12.40 30.75 -7.38
N TYR A 243 13.14 30.09 -8.27
CA TYR A 243 12.80 28.78 -8.81
C TYR A 243 12.81 27.68 -7.73
N GLU A 244 13.79 27.67 -6.83
CA GLU A 244 13.79 26.72 -5.72
C GLU A 244 12.64 26.96 -4.74
N ALA A 245 12.27 28.22 -4.50
CA ALA A 245 11.13 28.59 -3.69
C ALA A 245 9.80 28.17 -4.33
N SER A 246 9.66 28.33 -5.66
CA SER A 246 8.46 27.89 -6.40
C SER A 246 8.29 26.37 -6.32
N ILE A 247 9.36 25.59 -6.50
CA ILE A 247 9.34 24.13 -6.34
C ILE A 247 8.97 23.73 -4.91
N LYS A 248 9.54 24.40 -3.90
CA LYS A 248 9.22 24.10 -2.49
C LYS A 248 7.74 24.37 -2.20
N LYS A 249 7.18 25.47 -2.72
CA LYS A 249 5.75 25.78 -2.60
C LYS A 249 4.89 24.72 -3.29
N ALA A 250 5.23 24.34 -4.53
CA ALA A 250 4.52 23.31 -5.29
C ALA A 250 4.54 21.94 -4.58
N ARG A 251 5.69 21.52 -4.03
CA ARG A 251 5.78 20.28 -3.24
C ARG A 251 4.97 20.34 -1.95
N LYS A 252 4.86 21.52 -1.32
CA LYS A 252 4.05 21.72 -0.11
C LYS A 252 2.56 21.62 -0.41
N SER A 253 2.09 22.23 -1.51
CA SER A 253 0.69 22.09 -1.94
C SER A 253 0.35 20.67 -2.37
N GLU A 254 1.25 19.99 -3.09
CA GLU A 254 1.07 18.59 -3.48
C GLU A 254 0.99 17.63 -2.28
N ARG A 255 1.80 17.86 -1.23
CA ARG A 255 1.69 17.11 0.03
C ARG A 255 0.35 17.36 0.71
N LYS A 256 -0.08 18.62 0.81
CA LYS A 256 -1.38 18.97 1.38
C LYS A 256 -2.55 18.32 0.63
N SER A 257 -2.51 18.29 -0.71
CA SER A 257 -3.57 17.64 -1.49
C SER A 257 -3.55 16.11 -1.33
N LYS A 258 -2.36 15.50 -1.24
CA LYS A 258 -2.23 14.07 -0.94
C LYS A 258 -2.76 13.71 0.45
N ASP A 259 -2.47 14.53 1.45
CA ASP A 259 -2.95 14.33 2.82
C ASP A 259 -4.48 14.53 2.91
N ALA A 260 -5.02 15.56 2.25
CA ALA A 260 -6.46 15.76 2.12
C ALA A 260 -7.15 14.58 1.42
N GLY A 261 -6.57 14.06 0.33
CA GLY A 261 -7.09 12.88 -0.37
C GLY A 261 -7.04 11.60 0.47
N ARG A 262 -6.03 11.45 1.35
CA ARG A 262 -5.99 10.34 2.33
C ARG A 262 -7.09 10.49 3.38
N ALA A 263 -7.26 11.70 3.93
CA ALA A 263 -8.32 11.99 4.89
C ALA A 263 -9.72 11.73 4.31
N ALA A 264 -9.98 12.17 3.07
CA ALA A 264 -11.25 11.92 2.39
C ALA A 264 -11.54 10.42 2.21
N ARG A 265 -10.53 9.62 1.83
CA ARG A 265 -10.68 8.15 1.72
C ARG A 265 -10.92 7.47 3.07
N GLU A 266 -10.39 8.01 4.15
CA GLU A 266 -10.64 7.51 5.50
C GLU A 266 -12.05 7.88 5.99
N ALA A 267 -12.52 9.10 5.69
CA ALA A 267 -13.90 9.53 5.92
C ALA A 267 -14.91 8.68 5.13
N GLU A 268 -14.64 8.39 3.86
CA GLU A 268 -15.49 7.52 3.04
C GLU A 268 -15.56 6.09 3.61
N LYS A 269 -14.42 5.54 4.07
CA LYS A 269 -14.38 4.21 4.69
C LYS A 269 -15.14 4.15 6.02
N THR A 270 -15.13 5.22 6.79
CA THR A 270 -15.86 5.29 8.07
C THR A 270 -17.35 5.42 7.82
N ALA A 271 -17.77 6.33 6.94
CA ALA A 271 -19.17 6.45 6.50
C ALA A 271 -19.72 5.14 5.91
N ALA A 272 -18.94 4.43 5.10
CA ALA A 272 -19.35 3.13 4.54
C ALA A 272 -19.52 2.03 5.61
N LYS A 273 -18.74 2.08 6.70
CA LYS A 273 -18.91 1.16 7.83
C LYS A 273 -20.15 1.49 8.64
N GLU A 274 -20.41 2.77 8.89
CA GLU A 274 -21.60 3.25 9.58
C GLU A 274 -22.87 2.91 8.79
N ALA A 275 -22.90 3.16 7.48
CA ALA A 275 -24.00 2.77 6.61
C ALA A 275 -24.27 1.25 6.64
N LYS A 276 -23.21 0.43 6.64
CA LYS A 276 -23.36 -1.03 6.79
C LYS A 276 -23.89 -1.42 8.18
N ALA A 277 -23.49 -0.71 9.23
CA ALA A 277 -23.98 -0.95 10.59
C ALA A 277 -25.47 -0.59 10.71
N LEU A 278 -25.89 0.55 10.17
CA LEU A 278 -27.28 0.98 10.11
C LEU A 278 -28.14 -0.02 9.35
N ARG A 279 -27.70 -0.45 8.15
CA ARG A 279 -28.42 -1.48 7.37
C ARG A 279 -28.55 -2.80 8.12
N LYS A 280 -27.53 -3.19 8.91
CA LYS A 280 -27.58 -4.40 9.74
C LYS A 280 -28.54 -4.23 10.91
N LYS A 281 -28.62 -3.03 11.50
CA LYS A 281 -29.56 -2.69 12.58
C LYS A 281 -31.00 -2.71 12.06
N GLU A 282 -31.29 -2.05 10.95
CA GLU A 282 -32.60 -2.03 10.30
C GLU A 282 -33.08 -3.46 9.94
N LYS A 283 -32.18 -4.31 9.42
CA LYS A 283 -32.50 -5.72 9.16
C LYS A 283 -32.85 -6.51 10.43
N ARG A 284 -32.23 -6.18 11.57
CA ARG A 284 -32.54 -6.81 12.87
C ARG A 284 -33.89 -6.32 13.39
N GLU A 285 -34.16 -5.02 13.31
CA GLU A 285 -35.44 -4.43 13.70
C GLU A 285 -36.59 -4.99 12.85
N LYS A 286 -36.43 -5.07 11.53
CA LYS A 286 -37.41 -5.73 10.64
C LYS A 286 -37.64 -7.20 11.00
N LYS A 287 -36.60 -7.93 11.41
CA LYS A 287 -36.72 -9.33 11.84
C LYS A 287 -37.43 -9.46 13.20
N LEU A 288 -37.22 -8.50 14.11
CA LEU A 288 -37.91 -8.46 15.40
C LEU A 288 -39.39 -8.12 15.21
N ALA A 289 -39.70 -7.10 14.41
CA ALA A 289 -41.09 -6.73 14.08
C ALA A 289 -41.86 -7.88 13.42
N ALA A 290 -41.24 -8.63 12.49
CA ALA A 290 -41.86 -9.81 11.91
C ALA A 290 -42.14 -10.91 12.96
N ARG A 291 -41.26 -11.07 13.95
CA ARG A 291 -41.44 -12.04 15.04
C ARG A 291 -42.52 -11.60 16.04
N GLU A 292 -42.72 -10.30 16.23
CA GLU A 292 -43.81 -9.76 17.04
C GLU A 292 -45.16 -9.99 16.35
N GLN A 293 -45.25 -9.77 15.03
CA GLN A 293 -46.44 -10.13 14.25
C GLN A 293 -46.75 -11.64 14.29
N ASP A 294 -45.74 -12.50 14.15
CA ASP A 294 -45.92 -13.96 14.24
C ASP A 294 -46.33 -14.42 15.67
N ASN A 295 -46.06 -13.63 16.71
CA ASN A 295 -46.42 -13.95 18.10
C ASN A 295 -47.84 -13.49 18.47
N GLU A 296 -48.36 -12.43 17.84
CA GLU A 296 -49.75 -11.97 18.06
C GLU A 296 -50.77 -12.95 17.44
N ASP A 297 -50.43 -13.61 16.33
CA ASP A 297 -51.25 -14.68 15.73
C ASP A 297 -51.17 -16.03 16.48
N SER A 298 -50.30 -16.15 17.49
CA SER A 298 -50.10 -17.37 18.29
C SER A 298 -50.84 -17.37 19.63
N ALA A 299 -51.54 -16.29 19.99
CA ALA A 299 -52.15 -16.13 21.31
C ALA A 299 -53.61 -16.60 21.43
N TYR A 300 -54.26 -17.02 20.33
CA TYR A 300 -55.55 -17.71 20.36
C TYR A 300 -55.40 -19.11 19.76
N GLY A 301 -54.92 -20.04 20.59
CA GLY A 301 -54.94 -21.47 20.30
C GLY A 301 -56.34 -22.03 20.44
N THR A 302 -57.12 -22.00 19.36
CA THR A 302 -58.22 -22.92 19.12
C THR A 302 -57.74 -24.05 18.21
N ASP A 303 -57.99 -25.29 18.61
CA ASP A 303 -57.52 -26.56 18.03
C ASP A 303 -57.99 -26.89 16.58
N GLU A 304 -58.26 -25.89 15.74
CA GLU A 304 -58.77 -26.09 14.37
C GLU A 304 -57.76 -25.79 13.25
N ALA A 305 -56.50 -25.43 13.56
CA ALA A 305 -55.51 -25.04 12.56
C ALA A 305 -54.78 -26.20 11.85
N LYS A 306 -55.35 -27.42 11.82
CA LYS A 306 -54.73 -28.58 11.15
C LYS A 306 -55.17 -28.82 9.70
N GLU A 307 -56.09 -28.04 9.12
CA GLU A 307 -56.59 -28.35 7.76
C GLU A 307 -56.40 -27.28 6.68
N ASN A 308 -55.87 -26.08 6.96
CA ASN A 308 -55.70 -25.08 5.91
C ASN A 308 -54.29 -25.05 5.30
N ILE A 309 -54.06 -25.92 4.31
CA ILE A 309 -52.92 -25.79 3.39
C ILE A 309 -53.17 -24.51 2.56
N PRO A 310 -52.24 -23.53 2.54
CA PRO A 310 -52.46 -22.29 1.78
C PRO A 310 -52.64 -22.58 0.29
N ALA A 311 -53.64 -21.93 -0.33
CA ALA A 311 -54.04 -22.10 -1.73
C ALA A 311 -52.89 -22.26 -2.76
N PRO A 312 -51.79 -21.46 -2.73
CA PRO A 312 -50.69 -21.63 -3.68
C PRO A 312 -49.88 -22.93 -3.50
N LYS A 313 -49.94 -23.58 -2.32
CA LYS A 313 -49.33 -24.90 -2.10
C LYS A 313 -50.25 -26.02 -2.58
N LEU A 314 -51.57 -25.85 -2.47
CA LEU A 314 -52.57 -26.82 -2.97
C LEU A 314 -52.45 -27.01 -4.49
N ALA A 315 -52.41 -25.91 -5.25
CA ALA A 315 -52.22 -25.97 -6.70
C ALA A 315 -50.91 -26.69 -7.11
N LYS A 316 -49.84 -26.54 -6.32
CA LYS A 316 -48.57 -27.26 -6.54
C LYS A 316 -48.67 -28.74 -6.20
N TYR A 317 -49.50 -29.14 -5.25
CA TYR A 317 -49.73 -30.55 -4.93
C TYR A 317 -50.65 -31.20 -5.96
N GLU A 318 -51.66 -30.49 -6.44
CA GLU A 318 -52.52 -30.91 -7.55
C GLU A 318 -51.72 -31.22 -8.80
N ALA A 319 -50.86 -30.31 -9.27
CA ALA A 319 -50.03 -30.54 -10.45
C ALA A 319 -49.10 -31.76 -10.29
N LYS A 320 -48.54 -31.96 -9.08
CA LYS A 320 -47.64 -33.09 -8.81
C LYS A 320 -48.37 -34.41 -8.59
N ALA A 321 -49.59 -34.36 -8.08
CA ALA A 321 -50.45 -35.53 -7.92
C ALA A 321 -50.95 -36.00 -9.29
N ALA A 322 -51.38 -35.06 -10.14
CA ALA A 322 -51.76 -35.31 -11.53
C ALA A 322 -50.61 -35.92 -12.35
N ALA A 323 -49.40 -35.36 -12.24
CA ALA A 323 -48.21 -35.92 -12.91
C ALA A 323 -47.84 -37.33 -12.44
N LYS A 324 -48.30 -37.74 -11.26
CA LYS A 324 -48.07 -39.07 -10.67
C LYS A 324 -49.28 -40.00 -10.77
N GLY A 325 -50.38 -39.56 -11.39
CA GLY A 325 -51.62 -40.33 -11.53
C GLY A 325 -52.28 -40.70 -10.19
N ILE A 326 -52.07 -39.93 -9.13
CA ILE A 326 -52.63 -40.19 -7.79
C ILE A 326 -53.48 -39.01 -7.31
N SER A 327 -54.37 -39.24 -6.34
CA SER A 327 -55.18 -38.16 -5.78
C SER A 327 -54.33 -37.19 -4.96
N VAL A 328 -54.77 -35.94 -4.87
CA VAL A 328 -54.07 -34.88 -4.12
C VAL A 328 -53.93 -35.25 -2.64
N GLN A 329 -54.97 -35.85 -2.05
CA GLN A 329 -54.96 -36.31 -0.67
C GLN A 329 -53.95 -37.44 -0.44
N GLN A 330 -53.89 -38.43 -1.35
CA GLN A 330 -52.88 -39.49 -1.28
C GLN A 330 -51.46 -38.94 -1.43
N TYR A 331 -51.27 -37.94 -2.27
CA TYR A 331 -49.98 -37.26 -2.42
C TYR A 331 -49.55 -36.55 -1.12
N ILE A 332 -50.49 -35.89 -0.43
CA ILE A 332 -50.24 -35.23 0.87
C ILE A 332 -49.84 -36.27 1.93
N GLN A 333 -50.62 -37.34 2.07
CA GLN A 333 -50.33 -38.43 3.03
C GLN A 333 -48.97 -39.10 2.77
N ASN A 334 -48.64 -39.40 1.52
CA ASN A 334 -47.35 -39.98 1.16
C ASN A 334 -46.18 -39.04 1.50
N ARG A 335 -46.36 -37.73 1.33
CA ARG A 335 -45.34 -36.75 1.66
C ARG A 335 -45.14 -36.59 3.17
N GLU A 336 -46.22 -36.68 3.95
CA GLU A 336 -46.16 -36.68 5.41
C GLU A 336 -45.46 -37.93 5.94
N ARG A 337 -45.77 -39.11 5.39
CA ARG A 337 -45.04 -40.35 5.69
C ARG A 337 -43.55 -40.23 5.38
N ILE A 338 -43.18 -39.65 4.22
CA ILE A 338 -41.78 -39.42 3.86
C ILE A 338 -41.10 -38.41 4.81
N LYS A 339 -41.80 -37.35 5.23
CA LYS A 339 -41.28 -36.39 6.21
C LYS A 339 -41.08 -37.05 7.58
N ALA A 340 -42.02 -37.85 8.04
CA ALA A 340 -41.91 -38.60 9.30
C ALA A 340 -40.75 -39.59 9.25
N ALA A 341 -40.58 -40.32 8.14
CA ALA A 341 -39.46 -41.23 7.93
C ALA A 341 -38.10 -40.49 7.92
N LYS A 342 -38.01 -39.35 7.21
CA LYS A 342 -36.79 -38.52 7.20
C LYS A 342 -36.47 -37.88 8.55
N GLY A 343 -37.48 -37.56 9.35
CA GLY A 343 -37.29 -37.09 10.73
C GLY A 343 -36.68 -38.15 11.66
N SER A 344 -36.77 -39.44 11.30
CA SER A 344 -36.24 -40.56 12.10
C SER A 344 -34.85 -41.06 11.68
N GLN A 345 -34.32 -40.61 10.53
CA GLN A 345 -33.15 -41.22 9.87
C GLN A 345 -31.83 -40.44 9.97
N ASP A 346 -31.67 -39.55 10.96
CA ASP A 346 -30.38 -38.88 11.24
C ASP A 346 -29.42 -39.72 12.11
N SER A 347 -29.56 -41.05 12.17
CA SER A 347 -28.71 -41.89 13.05
C SER A 347 -28.28 -43.27 12.53
N THR A 348 -28.20 -43.53 11.22
CA THR A 348 -27.60 -44.80 10.76
C THR A 348 -26.90 -44.68 9.40
N THR A 349 -25.58 -44.80 9.42
CA THR A 349 -24.69 -44.91 8.25
C THR A 349 -24.82 -46.31 7.63
N SER A 350 -25.33 -46.38 6.41
CA SER A 350 -25.40 -47.63 5.64
C SER A 350 -24.12 -47.87 4.84
N SER A 351 -23.54 -49.04 5.08
CA SER A 351 -22.56 -49.77 4.29
C SER A 351 -22.86 -49.77 2.78
N THR A 352 -21.83 -49.53 1.97
CA THR A 352 -21.79 -49.80 0.53
C THR A 352 -20.67 -50.82 0.29
N PRO A 353 -20.90 -51.93 -0.45
CA PRO A 353 -19.85 -52.89 -0.73
C PRO A 353 -18.89 -52.37 -1.82
N ALA A 354 -17.59 -52.40 -1.52
CA ALA A 354 -16.51 -52.04 -2.44
C ALA A 354 -15.91 -53.30 -3.11
N PRO A 355 -15.33 -53.18 -4.31
CA PRO A 355 -14.89 -54.31 -5.13
C PRO A 355 -13.63 -54.99 -4.57
N ALA A 356 -13.57 -56.31 -4.78
CA ALA A 356 -12.49 -57.19 -4.34
C ALA A 356 -11.14 -56.81 -4.97
N PHE A 357 -10.19 -56.44 -4.12
CA PHE A 357 -8.77 -56.36 -4.44
C PHE A 357 -8.06 -57.46 -3.66
N VAL A 358 -7.44 -58.41 -4.36
CA VAL A 358 -6.67 -59.50 -3.75
C VAL A 358 -5.36 -58.91 -3.26
N VAL A 359 -5.19 -58.85 -1.93
CA VAL A 359 -3.93 -58.49 -1.27
C VAL A 359 -3.35 -59.77 -0.70
N ASP A 360 -2.12 -60.05 -1.12
CA ASP A 360 -1.25 -61.12 -0.67
C ASP A 360 -1.09 -61.10 0.86
N THR A 361 -1.40 -62.22 1.53
CA THR A 361 -1.50 -62.32 3.00
C THR A 361 -0.27 -62.90 3.68
N ASP A 362 0.81 -63.20 2.96
CA ASP A 362 2.01 -63.81 3.57
C ASP A 362 3.01 -62.73 4.05
N GLY A 363 2.50 -61.77 4.82
CA GLY A 363 3.27 -60.72 5.48
C GLY A 363 3.64 -61.06 6.92
N ASP A 364 4.90 -61.47 7.10
CA ASP A 364 5.75 -61.41 8.31
C ASP A 364 5.04 -61.27 9.69
N ALA A 365 4.92 -62.38 10.42
CA ALA A 365 4.24 -62.47 11.72
C ALA A 365 4.88 -61.63 12.84
N ALA A 366 6.09 -61.11 12.65
CA ALA A 366 6.79 -60.31 13.65
C ALA A 366 6.32 -58.84 13.76
N LEU A 367 5.53 -58.33 12.81
CA LEU A 367 5.03 -56.95 12.83
C LEU A 367 3.62 -56.78 13.44
N ASN A 368 2.91 -57.88 13.71
CA ASN A 368 1.54 -57.84 14.24
C ASN A 368 1.43 -57.80 15.78
N LEU A 369 2.55 -57.90 16.51
CA LEU A 369 2.55 -57.98 17.98
C LEU A 369 2.48 -56.62 18.71
N VAL A 370 2.51 -55.49 17.98
CA VAL A 370 2.29 -54.15 18.58
C VAL A 370 0.85 -53.64 18.33
N GLY A 371 0.05 -54.38 17.55
CA GLY A 371 -1.38 -54.09 17.31
C GLY A 371 -2.29 -54.50 18.48
N ALA A 372 -1.84 -54.37 19.72
CA ALA A 372 -2.63 -54.67 20.90
C ALA A 372 -3.82 -53.71 21.01
N GLN A 373 -5.01 -54.20 20.68
CA GLN A 373 -6.34 -53.71 21.07
C GLN A 373 -6.43 -52.19 21.32
N LEU A 374 -6.15 -51.37 20.30
CA LEU A 374 -6.55 -49.97 20.35
C LEU A 374 -8.08 -49.91 20.22
N PRO A 375 -8.78 -49.17 21.12
CA PRO A 375 -10.22 -49.04 21.02
C PRO A 375 -10.61 -48.43 19.67
N PRO A 376 -11.73 -48.84 19.06
CA PRO A 376 -12.12 -48.35 17.74
C PRO A 376 -12.32 -46.81 17.76
N GLY A 377 -11.46 -46.07 17.06
CA GLY A 377 -11.54 -44.60 16.97
C GLY A 377 -10.35 -43.97 16.23
N GLU A 378 -10.46 -42.70 15.84
CA GLU A 378 -9.32 -41.93 15.35
C GLU A 378 -8.51 -41.41 16.55
N HIS A 379 -7.24 -41.79 16.68
CA HIS A 379 -6.39 -41.37 17.80
C HIS A 379 -5.42 -40.25 17.41
N VAL A 380 -5.22 -39.31 18.34
CA VAL A 380 -4.12 -38.35 18.30
C VAL A 380 -2.97 -38.93 19.09
N VAL A 381 -1.92 -39.32 18.38
CA VAL A 381 -0.71 -39.92 18.94
C VAL A 381 0.44 -38.92 18.87
N ASP A 382 1.24 -38.81 19.93
CA ASP A 382 2.41 -37.95 19.95
C ASP A 382 3.67 -38.62 19.36
N SER A 383 4.80 -37.92 19.40
CA SER A 383 6.08 -38.43 18.88
C SER A 383 6.63 -39.61 19.66
N GLU A 384 6.13 -39.87 20.88
CA GLU A 384 6.51 -40.98 21.74
C GLU A 384 5.55 -42.16 21.59
N CYS A 385 4.69 -42.13 20.56
CA CYS A 385 3.64 -43.11 20.32
C CYS A 385 2.59 -43.21 21.43
N SER A 386 2.50 -42.22 22.33
CA SER A 386 1.49 -42.17 23.40
C SER A 386 0.20 -41.53 22.91
N ILE A 387 -0.94 -42.15 23.24
CA ILE A 387 -2.27 -41.65 22.85
C ILE A 387 -2.62 -40.48 23.76
N ARG A 388 -2.72 -39.28 23.19
CA ARG A 388 -3.12 -38.09 23.93
C ARG A 388 -4.62 -37.86 23.95
N PHE A 389 -5.29 -38.25 22.87
CA PHE A 389 -6.72 -38.00 22.70
C PHE A 389 -7.34 -38.99 21.72
N THR A 390 -8.52 -39.51 22.06
CA THR A 390 -9.32 -40.36 21.17
C THR A 390 -10.51 -39.54 20.68
N VAL A 391 -10.66 -39.46 19.36
CA VAL A 391 -11.73 -38.68 18.71
C VAL A 391 -12.98 -39.54 18.61
N ASP A 392 -13.98 -39.22 19.42
CA ASP A 392 -15.31 -39.77 19.26
C ASP A 392 -16.08 -39.00 18.16
N PRO A 393 -16.60 -39.65 17.11
CA PRO A 393 -17.24 -38.97 15.98
C PRO A 393 -18.53 -38.23 16.37
N LYS A 394 -19.14 -38.56 17.51
CA LYS A 394 -20.36 -37.94 18.02
C LYS A 394 -20.11 -36.76 18.97
N VAL A 395 -18.89 -36.60 19.48
CA VAL A 395 -18.56 -35.60 20.50
C VAL A 395 -17.65 -34.53 19.89
N PRO A 396 -17.99 -33.23 20.00
CA PRO A 396 -17.13 -32.17 19.48
C PRO A 396 -15.79 -32.14 20.22
N VAL A 397 -14.70 -32.02 19.45
CA VAL A 397 -13.34 -31.98 20.01
C VAL A 397 -13.15 -30.71 20.86
N PRO A 398 -12.69 -30.83 22.13
CA PRO A 398 -12.43 -29.69 22.99
C PRO A 398 -11.42 -28.70 22.39
N LEU A 399 -11.61 -27.41 22.67
CA LEU A 399 -10.71 -26.32 22.23
C LEU A 399 -9.48 -26.18 23.15
N ASP A 400 -8.78 -27.28 23.44
CA ASP A 400 -7.63 -27.32 24.34
C ASP A 400 -6.29 -27.47 23.59
N PRO A 401 -5.34 -26.51 23.71
CA PRO A 401 -4.03 -26.62 23.08
C PRO A 401 -3.21 -27.85 23.45
N ALA A 402 -3.41 -28.44 24.64
CA ALA A 402 -2.66 -29.63 25.08
C ALA A 402 -2.83 -30.84 24.15
N ILE A 403 -3.97 -30.91 23.44
CA ILE A 403 -4.31 -32.00 22.51
C ILE A 403 -3.40 -32.02 21.28
N TRP A 404 -2.93 -30.85 20.81
CA TRP A 404 -2.20 -30.74 19.54
C TRP A 404 -0.84 -30.04 19.65
N ASP A 405 -0.45 -29.58 20.83
CA ASP A 405 0.86 -28.95 21.04
C ASP A 405 1.99 -29.99 20.92
N GLY A 406 2.97 -29.69 20.06
CA GLY A 406 4.10 -30.57 19.73
C GLY A 406 3.86 -31.53 18.55
N ILE A 407 2.61 -31.69 18.09
CA ILE A 407 2.27 -32.63 17.01
C ILE A 407 2.26 -31.91 15.65
N LYS A 408 2.81 -32.54 14.62
CA LYS A 408 2.79 -31.99 13.25
C LYS A 408 1.35 -31.88 12.76
N VAL A 409 0.93 -30.69 12.36
CA VAL A 409 -0.46 -30.38 11.97
C VAL A 409 -1.03 -31.34 10.92
N LYS A 410 -0.19 -31.84 10.00
CA LYS A 410 -0.62 -32.74 8.91
C LYS A 410 -0.97 -34.15 9.40
N THR A 411 -0.47 -34.59 10.55
CA THR A 411 -0.75 -35.91 11.12
C THR A 411 -1.99 -35.91 12.02
N LEU A 412 -2.56 -34.73 12.30
CA LEU A 412 -3.77 -34.60 13.12
C LEU A 412 -5.05 -34.98 12.33
N PRO A 413 -6.00 -35.69 12.98
CA PRO A 413 -7.36 -35.86 12.50
C PRO A 413 -8.03 -34.56 12.05
N LYS A 414 -8.96 -34.65 11.08
CA LYS A 414 -9.61 -33.45 10.50
C LYS A 414 -10.38 -32.65 11.55
N SER A 415 -11.12 -33.34 12.42
CA SER A 415 -11.88 -32.74 13.53
C SER A 415 -10.98 -31.94 14.48
N VAL A 416 -9.83 -32.51 14.86
CA VAL A 416 -8.83 -31.86 15.73
C VAL A 416 -8.19 -30.65 15.04
N ARG A 417 -7.94 -30.72 13.73
CA ARG A 417 -7.46 -29.56 12.95
C ARG A 417 -8.46 -28.40 12.92
N GLU A 418 -9.75 -28.69 12.88
CA GLU A 418 -10.81 -27.68 12.92
C GLU A 418 -10.93 -27.04 14.30
N ALA A 419 -10.92 -27.84 15.38
CA ALA A 419 -10.88 -27.35 16.76
C ALA A 419 -9.67 -26.43 16.99
N ARG A 420 -8.49 -26.84 16.53
CA ARG A 420 -7.28 -26.00 16.58
C ARG A 420 -7.43 -24.68 15.80
N ARG A 421 -8.08 -24.71 14.63
CA ARG A 421 -8.34 -23.50 13.82
C ARG A 421 -9.25 -22.52 14.56
N GLN A 422 -10.33 -23.03 15.15
CA GLN A 422 -11.28 -22.25 15.96
C GLN A 422 -10.58 -21.65 17.19
N TRP A 423 -9.77 -22.44 17.90
CA TRP A 423 -8.99 -21.93 19.03
C TRP A 423 -8.05 -20.79 18.63
N MET A 424 -7.36 -20.92 17.49
CA MET A 424 -6.49 -19.87 16.95
C MET A 424 -7.27 -18.64 16.46
N GLU A 425 -8.52 -18.79 16.05
CA GLU A 425 -9.42 -17.70 15.70
C GLU A 425 -9.89 -16.96 16.95
N ASN A 426 -10.40 -17.67 17.96
CA ASN A 426 -10.78 -17.11 19.26
C ASN A 426 -9.61 -16.37 19.91
N LYS A 427 -8.38 -16.90 19.81
CA LYS A 427 -7.17 -16.23 20.31
C LYS A 427 -6.83 -14.97 19.52
N ARG A 428 -7.06 -14.95 18.20
CA ARG A 428 -6.89 -13.74 17.37
C ARG A 428 -7.93 -12.70 17.72
N GLU A 429 -9.18 -13.10 17.90
CA GLU A 429 -10.28 -12.23 18.31
C GLU A 429 -10.04 -11.63 19.70
N ALA A 430 -9.65 -12.44 20.69
CA ALA A 430 -9.30 -11.96 22.03
C ALA A 430 -8.14 -10.95 22.00
N ARG A 431 -7.11 -11.20 21.18
CA ARG A 431 -6.00 -10.23 20.97
C ARG A 431 -6.47 -8.96 20.27
N ASN A 432 -7.44 -9.04 19.37
CA ASN A 432 -7.98 -7.89 18.67
C ASN A 432 -8.94 -7.08 19.56
N ALA A 433 -9.78 -7.75 20.36
CA ALA A 433 -10.64 -7.12 21.37
C ALA A 433 -9.82 -6.44 22.49
N GLY A 434 -8.68 -7.03 22.88
CA GLY A 434 -7.73 -6.39 23.80
C GLY A 434 -7.01 -5.18 23.19
N LYS A 435 -6.83 -5.14 21.86
CA LYS A 435 -6.23 -3.99 21.16
C LYS A 435 -7.22 -2.84 20.98
N THR A 436 -8.51 -3.11 20.76
CA THR A 436 -9.53 -2.06 20.62
C THR A 436 -9.83 -1.36 21.93
N ARG A 437 -9.62 -2.00 23.10
CA ARG A 437 -9.74 -1.36 24.42
C ARG A 437 -8.53 -0.50 24.83
N LYS A 438 -7.34 -0.69 24.25
CA LYS A 438 -6.19 0.22 24.47
C LYS A 438 -6.30 1.46 23.58
N SER A 439 -7.23 2.36 23.96
CA SER A 439 -7.38 3.75 23.48
C SER A 439 -7.29 3.90 21.96
N ALA A 440 -8.37 3.61 21.26
CA ALA A 440 -8.48 3.82 19.82
C ALA A 440 -8.36 5.30 19.40
N ASP A 441 -8.49 6.26 20.32
CA ASP A 441 -8.57 7.68 19.96
C ASP A 441 -7.25 8.46 19.96
N GLN A 442 -6.22 8.00 20.67
CA GLN A 442 -5.00 8.82 20.76
C GLN A 442 -3.94 8.36 19.78
N SER A 443 -3.66 9.23 18.81
CA SER A 443 -2.57 9.01 17.85
C SER A 443 -1.24 8.79 18.60
N LYS A 444 -0.30 8.06 17.99
CA LYS A 444 1.05 7.89 18.58
C LYS A 444 1.74 9.23 18.87
N GLY A 445 1.36 10.28 18.13
CA GLY A 445 1.81 11.65 18.35
C GLY A 445 1.26 12.24 19.64
N GLU A 446 -0.05 12.15 19.87
CA GLU A 446 -0.70 12.62 21.09
C GLU A 446 -0.17 11.94 22.34
N LYS A 447 -0.05 10.61 22.33
CA LYS A 447 0.55 9.88 23.47
C LYS A 447 1.96 10.35 23.80
N LYS A 448 2.71 10.77 22.79
CA LYS A 448 4.05 11.32 22.98
C LYS A 448 3.99 12.73 23.55
N LEU A 449 3.06 13.57 23.09
CA LEU A 449 2.85 14.91 23.63
C LEU A 449 2.38 14.86 25.08
N GLU A 450 1.40 14.00 25.40
CA GLU A 450 0.90 13.80 26.76
C GLU A 450 2.01 13.35 27.71
N LYS A 451 2.89 12.45 27.28
CA LYS A 451 4.08 12.06 28.08
C LYS A 451 5.05 13.22 28.30
N ILE A 452 5.26 14.07 27.28
CA ILE A 452 6.11 15.25 27.40
C ILE A 452 5.48 16.25 28.37
N GLU A 453 4.17 16.47 28.30
CA GLU A 453 3.46 17.41 29.16
C GLU A 453 3.40 16.94 30.61
N LYS A 454 3.10 15.65 30.84
CA LYS A 454 3.16 15.06 32.18
C LYS A 454 4.55 15.20 32.82
N LEU A 455 5.60 14.89 32.07
CA LEU A 455 6.98 15.05 32.56
C LEU A 455 7.35 16.52 32.76
N CYS A 456 6.90 17.41 31.87
CA CYS A 456 7.12 18.86 31.98
C CYS A 456 6.55 19.42 33.28
N VAL A 457 5.31 19.09 33.62
CA VAL A 457 4.68 19.56 34.86
C VAL A 457 5.43 19.02 36.09
N LYS A 458 5.84 17.75 36.07
CA LYS A 458 6.62 17.17 37.17
C LYS A 458 7.98 17.85 37.35
N ILE A 459 8.70 18.12 36.25
CA ILE A 459 9.97 18.87 36.30
C ILE A 459 9.76 20.23 36.96
N LEU A 460 8.70 20.95 36.60
CA LEU A 460 8.42 22.27 37.14
C LEU A 460 8.04 22.24 38.62
N VAL A 461 7.23 21.26 39.04
CA VAL A 461 6.88 21.07 40.45
C VAL A 461 8.13 20.75 41.29
N GLU A 462 8.97 19.82 40.84
CA GLU A 462 10.21 19.48 41.55
C GLU A 462 11.22 20.64 41.50
N SER A 463 11.27 21.39 40.40
CA SER A 463 12.13 22.58 40.29
C SER A 463 11.73 23.67 41.28
N ARG A 464 10.43 23.85 41.54
CA ARG A 464 9.95 24.77 42.59
C ARG A 464 10.41 24.32 43.98
N LYS A 465 10.27 23.02 44.29
CA LYS A 465 10.69 22.47 45.59
C LYS A 465 12.20 22.65 45.83
N ALA A 466 13.00 22.43 44.79
CA ALA A 466 14.46 22.50 44.85
C ALA A 466 15.06 23.88 44.51
N ARG A 467 14.23 24.93 44.41
CA ARG A 467 14.64 26.31 44.07
C ARG A 467 15.48 26.41 42.79
N GLY A 468 15.20 25.56 41.79
CA GLY A 468 15.71 25.67 40.43
C GLY A 468 17.15 25.19 40.19
N SER A 469 17.80 24.53 41.15
CA SER A 469 19.17 24.02 40.97
C SER A 469 19.28 22.52 41.25
N GLY A 470 19.97 21.78 40.37
CA GLY A 470 20.30 20.36 40.55
C GLY A 470 19.64 19.41 39.54
N THR A 471 19.81 18.12 39.79
CA THR A 471 19.14 17.02 39.08
C THR A 471 18.26 16.22 40.05
N VAL A 472 17.13 15.70 39.59
CA VAL A 472 16.19 14.92 40.42
C VAL A 472 15.74 13.67 39.68
N THR A 473 15.44 12.60 40.41
CA THR A 473 14.86 11.38 39.88
C THR A 473 13.34 11.51 39.79
N ILE A 474 12.78 11.46 38.58
CA ILE A 474 11.32 11.62 38.34
C ILE A 474 10.80 10.39 37.61
N ASP A 475 9.82 9.69 38.18
CA ASP A 475 9.20 8.48 37.60
C ASP A 475 10.19 7.38 37.18
N GLY A 476 11.27 7.19 37.96
CA GLY A 476 12.34 6.24 37.65
C GLY A 476 13.27 6.67 36.51
N ILE A 477 13.17 7.93 36.08
CA ILE A 477 14.18 8.57 35.23
C ILE A 477 15.18 9.28 36.14
N GLU A 478 16.41 8.77 36.18
CA GLU A 478 17.53 9.39 36.90
C GLU A 478 18.07 10.62 36.15
N ASP A 479 18.69 11.54 36.89
CA ASP A 479 19.40 12.72 36.39
C ASP A 479 18.58 13.71 35.55
N VAL A 480 17.31 13.95 35.92
CA VAL A 480 16.49 14.96 35.22
C VAL A 480 16.93 16.37 35.63
N PRO A 481 17.40 17.23 34.70
CA PRO A 481 17.82 18.58 35.03
C PRO A 481 16.62 19.43 35.45
N LEU A 482 16.78 20.16 36.56
CA LEU A 482 15.79 21.13 37.00
C LEU A 482 15.90 22.44 36.21
N VAL A 483 14.79 23.19 36.15
CA VAL A 483 14.69 24.48 35.45
C VAL A 483 14.54 25.58 36.49
N LYS A 484 15.18 26.74 36.29
CA LYS A 484 14.95 27.90 37.15
C LYS A 484 13.50 28.37 37.00
N VAL A 485 12.75 28.35 38.11
CA VAL A 485 11.36 28.82 38.18
C VAL A 485 11.35 30.09 39.03
N GLU A 486 10.88 31.19 38.45
CA GLU A 486 10.81 32.51 39.10
C GLU A 486 9.41 32.78 39.65
N ALA A 487 8.40 32.03 39.19
CA ALA A 487 7.05 32.11 39.69
C ALA A 487 6.95 31.73 41.19
N LYS A 488 6.19 32.54 41.95
CA LYS A 488 5.87 32.30 43.36
C LYS A 488 5.20 30.92 43.55
N ALA A 489 5.36 30.34 44.74
CA ALA A 489 5.05 28.95 45.06
C ALA A 489 3.65 28.46 44.60
N GLU A 490 2.63 29.33 44.60
CA GLU A 490 1.23 28.98 44.37
C GLU A 490 0.65 29.45 43.03
N GLY A 491 1.45 30.11 42.17
CA GLY A 491 0.97 30.63 40.89
C GLY A 491 1.03 29.63 39.72
N PRO A 492 0.28 29.85 38.62
CA PRO A 492 0.48 29.10 37.37
C PRO A 492 1.91 29.31 36.82
N PHE A 493 2.45 28.33 36.10
CA PHE A 493 3.78 28.44 35.49
C PHE A 493 3.79 29.40 34.31
N SER A 494 4.87 30.16 34.16
CA SER A 494 5.01 31.06 33.01
C SER A 494 5.17 30.28 31.71
N LYS A 495 4.82 30.91 30.59
CA LYS A 495 4.98 30.28 29.26
C LYS A 495 6.45 29.95 28.95
N GLU A 496 7.38 30.74 29.47
CA GLU A 496 8.81 30.55 29.31
C GLU A 496 9.31 29.35 30.13
N GLU A 497 8.89 29.25 31.40
CA GLU A 497 9.17 28.10 32.27
C GLU A 497 8.65 26.80 31.65
N MET A 498 7.40 26.81 31.16
CA MET A 498 6.81 25.69 30.41
C MET A 498 7.59 25.36 29.14
N GLY A 499 8.11 26.36 28.43
CA GLY A 499 8.93 26.18 27.23
C GLY A 499 10.27 25.49 27.52
N LEU A 500 10.97 25.95 28.56
CA LEU A 500 12.23 25.38 29.02
C LEU A 500 12.04 23.95 29.53
N ALA A 501 11.04 23.71 30.40
CA ALA A 501 10.75 22.39 30.93
C ALA A 501 10.31 21.39 29.84
N ARG A 502 9.53 21.81 28.83
CA ARG A 502 9.22 20.96 27.65
C ARG A 502 10.48 20.57 26.88
N THR A 503 11.45 21.48 26.76
CA THR A 503 12.70 21.23 26.06
C THR A 503 13.54 20.19 26.81
N VAL A 504 13.64 20.32 28.13
CA VAL A 504 14.29 19.34 29.01
C VAL A 504 13.58 17.98 28.93
N ALA A 505 12.26 17.93 29.11
CA ALA A 505 11.47 16.70 29.01
C ALA A 505 11.68 15.96 27.68
N ARG A 506 11.74 16.69 26.56
CA ARG A 506 12.03 16.11 25.23
C ARG A 506 13.44 15.52 25.14
N ARG A 507 14.44 16.18 25.72
CA ARG A 507 15.84 15.70 25.74
C ARG A 507 15.94 14.42 26.57
N VAL A 508 15.41 14.43 27.77
CA VAL A 508 15.41 13.30 28.72
C VAL A 508 14.69 12.08 28.13
N LEU A 509 13.48 12.24 27.60
CA LEU A 509 12.74 11.13 26.96
C LEU A 509 13.48 10.57 25.72
N LYS A 510 14.22 11.41 25.00
CA LYS A 510 15.04 10.97 23.85
C LYS A 510 16.26 10.17 24.31
N GLU A 511 16.90 10.56 25.40
CA GLU A 511 18.02 9.84 26.00
C GLU A 511 17.60 8.51 26.60
N GLN A 512 16.49 8.48 27.35
CA GLN A 512 15.86 7.25 27.82
C GLN A 512 15.59 6.27 26.68
N LYS A 513 15.02 6.75 25.56
CA LYS A 513 14.79 5.92 24.39
C LYS A 513 16.10 5.36 23.80
N ARG A 514 17.16 6.17 23.71
CA ARG A 514 18.48 5.72 23.26
C ARG A 514 19.09 4.67 24.18
N LYS A 515 19.00 4.86 25.51
CA LYS A 515 19.45 3.89 26.51
C LYS A 515 18.69 2.56 26.34
N ALA A 516 17.36 2.59 26.20
CA ALA A 516 16.53 1.40 25.97
C ALA A 516 16.87 0.66 24.66
N GLU A 517 17.07 1.39 23.56
CA GLU A 517 17.48 0.81 22.26
C GLU A 517 18.87 0.15 22.36
N SER A 518 19.81 0.78 23.06
CA SER A 518 21.16 0.23 23.27
C SER A 518 21.14 -1.06 24.11
N ASN A 519 20.31 -1.10 25.16
CA ASN A 519 20.16 -2.28 26.02
C ASN A 519 19.46 -3.44 25.30
N GLY A 520 18.43 -3.16 24.49
CA GLY A 520 17.78 -4.17 23.65
C GLY A 520 18.72 -4.79 22.61
N LYS A 521 19.60 -3.97 22.01
CA LYS A 521 20.62 -4.46 21.07
C LYS A 521 21.69 -5.32 21.76
N LYS A 522 22.07 -4.99 23.01
CA LYS A 522 22.97 -5.83 23.82
C LYS A 522 22.33 -7.18 24.17
N LYS A 523 21.05 -7.19 24.59
CA LYS A 523 20.33 -8.42 24.96
C LYS A 523 20.18 -9.39 23.77
N SER A 524 19.73 -8.88 22.62
CA SER A 524 19.62 -9.66 21.38
C SER A 524 20.96 -10.18 20.84
N ARG A 525 22.08 -9.49 21.11
CA ARG A 525 23.41 -9.99 20.75
C ARG A 525 23.87 -11.12 21.69
N LYS A 526 23.53 -11.04 22.99
CA LYS A 526 23.87 -12.06 23.99
C LYS A 526 23.05 -13.36 23.81
N GLU A 527 21.76 -13.25 23.45
CA GLU A 527 20.92 -14.41 23.11
C GLU A 527 21.40 -15.13 21.84
N LYS A 528 21.95 -14.41 20.87
CA LYS A 528 22.53 -15.01 19.64
C LYS A 528 23.91 -15.64 19.82
N THR A 529 24.58 -15.42 20.94
CA THR A 529 25.86 -16.06 21.26
C THR A 529 25.69 -17.27 22.18
N LEU A 530 24.48 -17.52 22.66
CA LEU A 530 24.12 -18.62 23.56
C LEU A 530 23.22 -19.67 22.89
N ALA A 531 22.78 -19.41 21.66
CA ALA A 531 22.09 -20.35 20.76
C ALA A 531 22.96 -20.53 19.52
#